data_AF-A0A940W8E0-F1
#
_entry.id   AF-A0A940W8E0-F1
#
_cell.length_a   1.000
_cell.length_b   1.000
_cell.length_c   1.000
_cell.angle_alpha   90.00
_cell.angle_beta   90.00
_cell.angle_gamma   90.00
#
_symmetry.space_group_name_H-M   'P 1'
#
loop_
_entity.id
_entity.type
_entity.pdbx_description
1 polymer ?
#
loop_
_entity_poly.entity_id
_entity_poly.type
_entity_poly.pdbx_seq_one_letter_code
_entity_poly.pdbx_strand_id
1 'polypeptide(L)'
;MRLFRRLSRRLASPRSQGGRIGGRRGFTLIEITIVLLLIGILSGLAIFTYRMLVNKARMTQAKTVLDHLTKTQAIYYSDHDRYTDNVILLDFDPVKYPYYNVSVILDNDAKNYLGIATGVGPMAGDWWTITKDGQPLQADNSVFR
;
A
#
# COMPACT_ATOMS: atom_id res chain seq x y z
N MET A 1 9.99 104.41 -3.10
CA MET A 1 9.15 104.10 -1.92
C MET A 1 7.94 103.30 -2.39
N ARG A 2 7.62 102.19 -1.69
CA ARG A 2 6.49 101.25 -1.89
C ARG A 2 6.75 100.17 -2.97
N LEU A 3 7.32 99.02 -2.62
CA LEU A 3 6.67 97.86 -1.96
C LEU A 3 5.36 97.48 -2.65
N PHE A 4 5.25 96.29 -3.26
CA PHE A 4 4.42 95.22 -2.72
C PHE A 4 4.55 93.92 -3.54
N ARG A 5 5.29 93.00 -2.92
CA ARG A 5 5.23 91.55 -3.06
C ARG A 5 3.78 91.06 -2.88
N ARG A 6 3.23 90.36 -3.87
CA ARG A 6 2.14 89.36 -3.70
C ARG A 6 2.40 88.21 -4.67
N LEU A 7 3.13 87.19 -4.21
CA LEU A 7 2.57 85.93 -3.72
C LEU A 7 1.98 85.08 -4.85
N SER A 8 2.87 84.28 -5.43
CA SER A 8 2.60 83.00 -6.06
C SER A 8 1.77 82.11 -5.13
N ARG A 9 0.45 82.10 -5.29
CA ARG A 9 -0.39 81.03 -4.74
C ARG A 9 -0.39 79.88 -5.73
N ARG A 10 0.64 79.04 -5.63
CA ARG A 10 0.53 77.64 -6.08
C ARG A 10 -0.44 76.96 -5.13
N LEU A 11 -1.67 76.71 -5.58
CA LEU A 11 -2.57 75.79 -4.88
C LEU A 11 -1.98 74.39 -5.03
N ALA A 12 -1.49 73.88 -3.91
CA ALA A 12 -1.10 72.49 -3.77
C ALA A 12 -2.34 71.61 -3.93
N SER A 13 -2.34 70.73 -4.93
CA SER A 13 -3.32 69.67 -5.07
C SER A 13 -3.18 68.68 -3.91
N PRO A 14 -4.28 68.23 -3.27
CA PRO A 14 -4.21 67.18 -2.26
C PRO A 14 -3.66 65.91 -2.92
N ARG A 15 -2.56 65.38 -2.38
CA ARG A 15 -2.07 64.05 -2.72
C ARG A 15 -3.12 63.04 -2.29
N SER A 16 -3.81 62.44 -3.26
CA SER A 16 -4.54 61.20 -3.05
C SER A 16 -3.55 60.16 -2.52
N GLN A 17 -3.64 59.81 -1.25
CA GLN A 17 -2.99 58.62 -0.71
C GLN A 17 -3.63 57.41 -1.40
N GLY A 18 -3.05 57.01 -2.54
CA GLY A 18 -3.33 55.73 -3.15
C GLY A 18 -2.93 54.66 -2.16
N GLY A 19 -3.91 53.88 -1.68
CA GLY A 19 -3.67 52.70 -0.87
C GLY A 19 -2.60 51.84 -1.53
N ARG A 20 -1.58 51.49 -0.74
CA ARG A 20 -0.53 50.56 -1.18
C ARG A 20 -1.22 49.25 -1.53
N ILE A 21 -1.45 48.99 -2.82
CA ILE A 21 -1.80 47.66 -3.30
C ILE A 21 -0.62 46.78 -2.88
N GLY A 22 -0.86 45.87 -1.93
CA GLY A 22 0.13 44.95 -1.42
C GLY A 22 0.85 44.27 -2.58
N GLY A 23 2.18 44.38 -2.58
CA GLY A 23 3.01 43.88 -3.66
C GLY A 23 2.71 42.40 -3.90
N ARG A 24 2.36 42.07 -5.15
CA ARG A 24 2.24 40.68 -5.61
C ARG A 24 3.63 40.05 -5.49
N ARG A 25 3.84 39.27 -4.43
CA ARG A 25 5.04 38.45 -4.24
C ARG A 25 4.98 37.31 -5.25
N GLY A 26 5.93 37.27 -6.18
CA GLY A 26 6.12 36.15 -7.10
C GLY A 26 6.98 35.07 -6.46
N PHE A 27 6.75 33.81 -6.83
CA PHE A 27 7.61 32.68 -6.45
C PHE A 27 9.01 32.85 -7.02
N THR A 28 10.02 32.49 -6.24
CA THR A 28 11.41 32.50 -6.69
C THR A 28 11.74 31.20 -7.44
N LEU A 29 12.65 31.27 -8.42
CA LEU A 29 13.15 30.07 -9.12
C LEU A 29 13.81 29.10 -8.14
N ILE A 30 14.48 29.63 -7.11
CA ILE A 30 15.14 28.81 -6.10
C ILE A 30 14.16 28.07 -5.18
N GLU A 31 12.97 28.62 -4.93
CA GLU A 31 11.91 27.89 -4.22
C GLU A 31 11.47 26.68 -5.01
N ILE A 32 11.25 26.82 -6.31
CA ILE A 32 10.79 25.71 -7.14
C ILE A 32 11.89 24.65 -7.30
N THR A 33 13.17 25.02 -7.40
CA THR A 33 14.26 24.04 -7.53
C THR A 33 14.47 23.22 -6.25
N ILE A 34 14.41 23.85 -5.06
CA ILE A 34 14.51 23.13 -3.79
C ILE A 34 13.30 22.20 -3.61
N VAL A 35 12.10 22.65 -3.97
CA VAL A 35 10.90 21.80 -3.90
C VAL A 35 11.03 20.58 -4.82
N LEU A 36 11.46 20.76 -6.07
CA LEU A 36 11.68 19.64 -6.99
C LEU A 36 12.76 18.67 -6.48
N LEU A 37 13.85 19.19 -5.91
CA LEU A 37 14.90 18.37 -5.28
C LEU A 37 14.33 17.52 -4.14
N LEU A 38 13.55 18.11 -3.25
CA LEU A 38 12.93 17.41 -2.12
C LEU A 38 11.94 16.34 -2.58
N ILE A 39 11.08 16.65 -3.55
CA ILE A 39 10.12 15.68 -4.10
C ILE A 39 10.86 14.53 -4.78
N GLY A 40 11.97 14.79 -5.47
CA GLY A 40 12.81 13.75 -6.08
C GLY A 40 13.36 12.76 -5.04
N ILE A 41 13.91 13.27 -3.93
CA ILE A 41 14.44 12.45 -2.84
C ILE A 41 13.32 11.63 -2.18
N LEU A 42 12.19 12.28 -1.85
CA LEU A 42 11.06 11.61 -1.21
C LEU A 42 10.43 10.55 -2.11
N SER A 43 10.31 10.81 -3.41
CA SER A 43 9.73 9.87 -4.38
C SER A 43 10.59 8.62 -4.53
N GLY A 44 11.93 8.77 -4.52
CA GLY A 44 12.85 7.63 -4.52
C GLY A 44 12.64 6.71 -3.31
N LEU A 45 12.57 7.28 -2.09
CA LEU A 45 12.34 6.52 -0.86
C LEU A 45 10.96 5.87 -0.82
N ALA A 46 9.93 6.56 -1.33
CA ALA A 46 8.56 6.07 -1.35
C ALA A 46 8.41 4.77 -2.16
N ILE A 47 9.11 4.63 -3.29
CA ILE A 47 9.02 3.43 -4.13
C ILE A 47 9.54 2.19 -3.41
N PHE A 48 10.71 2.27 -2.78
CA PHE A 48 11.31 1.12 -2.09
C PHE A 48 10.44 0.67 -0.89
N THR A 49 10.01 1.63 -0.08
CA THR A 49 9.18 1.36 1.09
C THR A 49 7.82 0.81 0.71
N TYR A 50 7.19 1.35 -0.34
CA TYR A 50 5.91 0.85 -0.87
C TYR A 50 6.00 -0.60 -1.32
N ARG A 51 7.03 -0.96 -2.10
CA ARG A 51 7.20 -2.34 -2.58
C ARG A 51 7.35 -3.34 -1.43
N MET A 52 8.11 -2.97 -0.40
CA MET A 52 8.26 -3.82 0.80
C MET A 52 6.93 -3.97 1.56
N LEU A 53 6.17 -2.89 1.69
CA LEU A 53 4.87 -2.89 2.37
C LEU A 53 3.85 -3.78 1.64
N VAL A 54 3.76 -3.65 0.31
CA VAL A 54 2.85 -4.47 -0.51
C VAL A 54 3.21 -5.94 -0.43
N ASN A 55 4.50 -6.30 -0.48
CA ASN A 55 4.93 -7.69 -0.34
C ASN A 55 4.60 -8.26 1.05
N LYS A 56 4.79 -7.48 2.12
CA LYS A 56 4.36 -7.88 3.47
C LYS A 56 2.86 -8.09 3.56
N ALA A 57 2.06 -7.19 2.97
CA ALA A 57 0.61 -7.32 2.94
C ALA A 57 0.17 -8.60 2.20
N ARG A 58 0.82 -8.93 1.09
CA ARG A 58 0.57 -10.18 0.34
C ARG A 58 0.95 -11.43 1.14
N MET A 59 2.09 -11.42 1.84
CA MET A 59 2.45 -12.53 2.75
C MET A 59 1.42 -12.72 3.88
N THR A 60 0.86 -11.63 4.40
CA THR A 60 -0.25 -11.71 5.37
C THR A 60 -1.51 -12.31 4.75
N GLN A 61 -1.78 -12.06 3.48
CA GLN A 61 -2.87 -12.73 2.76
C GLN A 61 -2.63 -14.24 2.67
N ALA A 62 -1.41 -14.71 2.44
CA ALA A 62 -1.09 -16.14 2.46
C ALA A 62 -1.52 -16.83 3.77
N LYS A 63 -1.22 -16.19 4.90
CA LYS A 63 -1.63 -16.68 6.22
C LYS A 63 -3.15 -16.67 6.38
N THR A 64 -3.81 -15.63 5.87
CA THR A 64 -5.28 -15.50 5.92
C THR A 64 -5.97 -16.58 5.09
N VAL A 65 -5.42 -16.89 3.92
CA VAL A 65 -5.86 -17.97 3.02
C VAL A 65 -5.75 -19.33 3.73
N LEU A 66 -4.62 -19.60 4.37
CA LEU A 66 -4.41 -20.85 5.09
C LEU A 66 -5.26 -20.97 6.37
N ASP A 67 -5.50 -19.86 7.08
CA ASP A 67 -6.42 -19.83 8.22
C ASP A 67 -7.87 -20.10 7.79
N HIS A 68 -8.30 -19.52 6.66
CA HIS A 68 -9.57 -19.84 6.04
C HIS A 68 -9.67 -21.32 5.68
N LEU A 69 -8.60 -21.90 5.11
CA LEU A 69 -8.54 -23.31 4.77
C LEU A 69 -8.77 -24.19 6.00
N THR A 70 -8.06 -23.93 7.10
CA THR A 70 -8.19 -24.72 8.33
C THR A 70 -9.60 -24.64 8.91
N LYS A 71 -10.22 -23.45 8.90
CA LYS A 71 -11.60 -23.26 9.37
C LYS A 71 -12.59 -24.05 8.52
N THR A 72 -12.52 -23.94 7.20
CA THR A 72 -13.47 -24.64 6.33
C THR A 72 -13.23 -26.15 6.34
N GLN A 73 -11.99 -26.60 6.46
CA GLN A 73 -11.66 -28.02 6.65
C GLN A 73 -12.26 -28.57 7.96
N ALA A 74 -12.18 -27.82 9.06
CA ALA A 74 -12.76 -28.22 10.34
C ALA A 74 -14.31 -28.33 10.25
N ILE A 75 -14.95 -27.39 9.55
CA ILE A 75 -16.40 -27.45 9.28
C ILE A 75 -16.73 -28.70 8.46
N TYR A 76 -16.03 -28.93 7.35
CA TYR A 76 -16.29 -30.08 6.47
C TYR A 76 -16.05 -31.42 7.20
N TYR A 77 -15.02 -31.51 8.03
CA TYR A 77 -14.73 -32.68 8.85
C TYR A 77 -15.86 -32.95 9.86
N SER A 78 -16.44 -31.91 10.47
CA SER A 78 -17.57 -32.06 11.40
C SER A 78 -18.80 -32.70 10.77
N ASP A 79 -18.98 -32.54 9.45
CA ASP A 79 -20.14 -33.05 8.73
C ASP A 79 -19.88 -34.43 8.09
N HIS A 80 -18.62 -34.76 7.76
CA HIS A 80 -18.28 -35.93 6.94
C HIS A 80 -17.27 -36.89 7.58
N ASP A 81 -16.77 -36.60 8.79
CA ASP A 81 -15.72 -37.34 9.51
C ASP A 81 -14.41 -37.53 8.71
N ARG A 82 -14.19 -36.70 7.69
CA ARG A 82 -13.01 -36.71 6.82
C ARG A 82 -12.73 -35.33 6.24
N TYR A 83 -11.47 -35.04 5.94
CA TYR A 83 -11.06 -33.86 5.18
C TYR A 83 -11.24 -34.08 3.67
N THR A 84 -11.22 -32.98 2.91
CA THR A 84 -11.32 -33.03 1.44
C THR A 84 -10.16 -32.31 0.77
N ASP A 85 -9.74 -32.80 -0.39
CA ASP A 85 -8.80 -32.15 -1.30
C ASP A 85 -9.50 -31.17 -2.27
N ASN A 86 -10.83 -31.23 -2.32
CA ASN A 86 -11.63 -30.42 -3.22
C ASN A 86 -11.82 -29.01 -2.65
N VAL A 87 -10.98 -28.10 -3.11
CA VAL A 87 -11.01 -26.69 -2.70
C VAL A 87 -12.31 -25.95 -3.04
N ILE A 88 -13.09 -26.43 -4.02
CA ILE A 88 -14.39 -25.84 -4.37
C ILE A 88 -15.41 -26.10 -3.25
N LEU A 89 -15.38 -27.30 -2.65
CA LEU A 89 -16.22 -27.63 -1.49
C LEU A 89 -15.82 -26.83 -0.24
N LEU A 90 -14.63 -26.24 -0.24
CA LEU A 90 -14.07 -25.44 0.85
C LEU A 90 -14.26 -23.93 0.64
N ASP A 91 -15.14 -23.51 -0.28
CA ASP A 91 -15.42 -22.09 -0.60
C ASP A 91 -14.17 -21.29 -1.02
N PHE A 92 -13.23 -21.94 -1.73
CA PHE A 92 -12.11 -21.24 -2.34
C PHE A 92 -12.49 -20.78 -3.76
N ASP A 93 -12.77 -19.49 -3.86
CA ASP A 93 -12.88 -18.78 -5.13
C ASP A 93 -11.54 -18.10 -5.47
N PRO A 94 -10.94 -18.35 -6.66
CA PRO A 94 -9.75 -17.64 -7.12
C PRO A 94 -9.91 -16.11 -7.15
N VAL A 95 -11.13 -15.56 -7.23
CA VAL A 95 -11.38 -14.11 -7.17
C VAL A 95 -11.13 -13.55 -5.76
N LYS A 96 -11.42 -14.34 -4.71
CA LYS A 96 -11.25 -13.94 -3.30
C LYS A 96 -9.76 -13.83 -2.93
N TYR A 97 -8.92 -14.65 -3.56
CA TYR A 97 -7.48 -14.73 -3.27
C TYR A 97 -6.62 -14.71 -4.55
N PRO A 98 -6.49 -13.54 -5.20
CA PRO A 98 -5.88 -13.44 -6.54
C PRO A 98 -4.37 -13.67 -6.58
N TYR A 99 -3.72 -13.78 -5.42
CA TYR A 99 -2.26 -13.92 -5.30
C TYR A 99 -1.81 -15.30 -4.82
N TYR A 100 -2.74 -16.18 -4.40
CA TYR A 100 -2.41 -17.51 -3.91
C TYR A 100 -3.43 -18.53 -4.40
N ASN A 101 -2.94 -19.58 -5.04
CA ASN A 101 -3.73 -20.78 -5.32
C ASN A 101 -3.57 -21.76 -4.15
N VAL A 102 -4.67 -22.39 -3.75
CA VAL A 102 -4.68 -23.37 -2.66
C VAL A 102 -4.81 -24.76 -3.23
N SER A 103 -4.03 -25.69 -2.69
CA SER A 103 -4.20 -27.12 -2.88
C SER A 103 -4.10 -27.83 -1.54
N VAL A 104 -4.68 -29.02 -1.47
CA VAL A 104 -4.70 -29.83 -0.26
C VAL A 104 -4.23 -31.23 -0.64
N ILE A 105 -3.29 -31.75 0.13
CA ILE A 105 -2.87 -33.14 0.05
C ILE A 105 -3.41 -33.87 1.28
N LEU A 106 -4.17 -34.93 1.04
CA LEU A 106 -4.71 -35.77 2.09
C LEU A 106 -3.75 -36.92 2.41
N ASP A 107 -3.75 -37.33 3.67
CA ASP A 107 -3.16 -38.61 4.08
C ASP A 107 -4.08 -39.78 3.67
N ASN A 108 -3.60 -41.02 3.76
CA ASN A 108 -4.32 -42.22 3.29
C ASN A 108 -5.72 -42.37 3.91
N ASP A 109 -5.89 -41.94 5.16
CA ASP A 109 -7.17 -42.01 5.88
C ASP A 109 -8.03 -40.74 5.76
N ALA A 110 -7.56 -39.71 5.06
CA ALA A 110 -8.19 -38.38 4.98
C ALA A 110 -8.49 -37.75 6.36
N LYS A 111 -7.81 -38.20 7.43
CA LYS A 111 -7.89 -37.64 8.80
C LYS A 111 -6.78 -36.64 9.10
N ASN A 112 -5.83 -36.50 8.17
CA ASN A 112 -4.81 -35.47 8.18
C ASN A 112 -4.77 -34.83 6.80
N TYR A 113 -4.37 -33.56 6.77
CA TYR A 113 -4.15 -32.85 5.53
C TYR A 113 -2.91 -31.95 5.62
N LEU A 114 -2.30 -31.72 4.47
CA LEU A 114 -1.32 -30.68 4.24
C LEU A 114 -1.93 -29.67 3.26
N GLY A 115 -2.23 -28.48 3.76
CA GLY A 115 -2.67 -27.35 2.94
C GLY A 115 -1.46 -26.64 2.36
N ILE A 116 -1.52 -26.31 1.08
CA ILE A 116 -0.45 -25.62 0.36
C ILE A 116 -1.06 -24.38 -0.29
N ALA A 117 -0.46 -23.21 -0.04
CA ALA A 117 -0.76 -21.97 -0.75
C ALA A 117 0.43 -21.62 -1.64
N THR A 118 0.25 -21.68 -2.95
CA THR A 118 1.27 -21.34 -3.95
C THR A 118 1.02 -19.95 -4.51
N GLY A 119 2.00 -19.07 -4.39
CA GLY A 119 1.93 -17.71 -4.88
C GLY A 119 1.84 -17.64 -6.40
N VAL A 120 0.98 -16.76 -6.90
CA VAL A 120 0.78 -16.50 -8.33
C VAL A 120 1.08 -15.03 -8.66
N GLY A 121 1.39 -14.77 -9.94
CA GLY A 121 1.71 -13.43 -10.43
C GLY A 121 2.89 -12.80 -9.66
N PRO A 122 2.72 -11.65 -8.97
CA PRO A 122 3.81 -11.00 -8.27
C PRO A 122 4.33 -11.76 -7.05
N MET A 123 3.64 -12.81 -6.59
CA MET A 123 4.06 -13.72 -5.52
C MET A 123 4.59 -15.06 -6.06
N ALA A 124 4.82 -15.20 -7.38
CA ALA A 124 5.34 -16.42 -7.95
C ALA A 124 6.66 -16.86 -7.28
N GLY A 125 6.75 -18.15 -6.92
CA GLY A 125 7.87 -18.73 -6.18
C GLY A 125 7.76 -18.66 -4.65
N ASP A 126 6.75 -17.97 -4.12
CA ASP A 126 6.36 -18.06 -2.72
C ASP A 126 5.45 -19.27 -2.51
N TRP A 127 5.69 -20.06 -1.46
CA TRP A 127 4.78 -21.14 -1.10
C TRP A 127 4.76 -21.35 0.41
N TRP A 128 3.56 -21.59 0.92
CA TRP A 128 3.28 -21.74 2.33
C TRP A 128 2.56 -23.05 2.56
N THR A 129 2.87 -23.69 3.67
CA THR A 129 2.23 -24.94 4.08
C THR A 129 1.57 -24.80 5.44
N ILE A 130 0.48 -25.52 5.64
CA ILE A 130 -0.17 -25.65 6.96
C ILE A 130 -0.62 -27.09 7.16
N THR A 131 -0.38 -27.59 8.37
CA THR A 131 -0.94 -28.87 8.85
C THR A 131 -2.15 -28.57 9.72
N LYS A 132 -3.06 -29.53 9.90
CA LYS A 132 -4.30 -29.37 10.70
C LYS A 132 -4.15 -28.61 12.04
N ASP A 133 -3.09 -28.90 12.81
CA ASP A 133 -2.84 -28.30 14.13
C ASP A 133 -1.64 -27.34 14.11
N GLY A 134 -1.08 -27.09 12.93
CA GLY A 134 0.15 -26.34 12.74
C GLY A 134 -0.09 -24.84 12.55
N GLN A 135 0.99 -24.07 12.63
CA GLN A 135 0.99 -22.70 12.13
C GLN A 135 1.32 -22.70 10.63
N PRO A 136 0.89 -21.67 9.87
CA PRO A 136 1.35 -21.47 8.52
C PRO A 136 2.87 -21.33 8.50
N LEU A 137 3.56 -22.26 7.84
CA LEU A 137 5.00 -22.23 7.63
C LEU A 137 5.27 -21.77 6.21
N GLN A 138 6.06 -20.72 6.04
CA GLN A 138 6.63 -20.42 4.74
C GLN A 138 7.70 -21.48 4.46
N ALA A 139 7.67 -22.06 3.27
CA ALA A 139 8.70 -23.01 2.93
C ALA A 139 10.06 -22.33 2.83
N ASP A 140 11.06 -22.96 3.42
CA ASP A 140 12.43 -22.51 3.34
C ASP A 140 12.99 -22.83 1.94
N ASN A 141 13.22 -21.79 1.14
CA ASN A 141 13.85 -21.90 -0.18
C ASN A 141 15.35 -22.26 -0.11
N SER A 142 15.90 -22.63 1.06
CA SER A 142 17.30 -23.04 1.25
C SER A 142 17.66 -24.41 0.70
N VAL A 143 16.68 -25.26 0.34
CA VAL A 143 16.93 -26.65 -0.11
C VAL A 143 17.34 -26.73 -1.59
N PHE A 144 17.21 -25.66 -2.36
CA PHE A 144 17.50 -25.64 -3.81
C PHE A 144 18.40 -24.47 -4.26
N ARG A 145 19.30 -23.99 -3.40
CA ARG A 145 20.38 -23.07 -3.80
C ARG A 145 21.73 -23.76 -3.86
#